data_AF-A0A1B0D0R6-F1
#
_entry.id   AF-A0A1B0D0R6-F1
#
_cell.length_a   1.000
_cell.length_b   1.000
_cell.length_c   1.000
_cell.angle_alpha   90.00
_cell.angle_beta   90.00
_cell.angle_gamma   90.00
#
_symmetry.space_group_name_H-M   'P 1'
#
loop_
_entity.id
_entity.type
_entity.pdbx_description
1 polymer ?
#
loop_
_entity_poly.entity_id
_entity_poly.type
_entity_poly.pdbx_seq_one_letter_code
_entity_poly.pdbx_strand_id
1 'polypeptide(L)' 'MQGRILIIPLNGRGKCWLEPVNMNIHMYTRTRLIERDGFVFYNVTGTRVEYDISGLRLRFDNLFDGVKALGK' A
#
# COMPACT_ATOMS: atom_id res chain seq x y z
N MET A 1 -6.35 -7.39 10.61
CA MET A 1 -6.68 -7.39 9.17
C MET A 1 -7.55 -8.60 8.89
N GLN A 2 -8.58 -8.49 8.03
CA GLN A 2 -9.34 -9.64 7.53
C GLN A 2 -9.24 -9.63 6.00
N GLY A 3 -8.61 -10.66 5.44
CA GLY A 3 -8.35 -10.77 4.01
C GLY A 3 -7.66 -12.09 3.68
N ARG A 4 -7.52 -12.39 2.39
CA ARG A 4 -6.80 -13.57 1.89
C ARG A 4 -5.63 -13.08 1.05
N ILE A 5 -4.41 -13.61 1.29
CA ILE A 5 -3.33 -13.55 0.29
C ILE A 5 -3.37 -14.89 -0.43
N LEU A 6 -3.73 -14.84 -1.72
CA LEU A 6 -3.94 -16.01 -2.57
C LEU A 6 -5.00 -16.97 -1.98
N ILE A 7 -4.59 -17.94 -1.16
CA ILE A 7 -5.45 -19.01 -0.59
C ILE A 7 -5.38 -19.07 0.95
N ILE A 8 -4.48 -18.32 1.60
CA ILE A 8 -4.26 -18.44 3.05
C ILE A 8 -5.11 -17.39 3.80
N PRO A 9 -5.96 -17.81 4.77
CA PRO A 9 -6.72 -16.88 5.59
C PRO A 9 -5.77 -16.12 6.53
N LEU A 10 -5.76 -14.79 6.44
CA LEU A 10 -4.94 -13.94 7.30
C LEU A 10 -5.82 -13.44 8.45
N ASN A 11 -5.77 -14.15 9.57
CA ASN A 11 -6.37 -13.71 10.82
C ASN A 11 -5.26 -13.32 11.78
N GLY A 12 -4.70 -12.13 11.51
CA GLY A 12 -3.66 -11.52 12.33
C GLY A 12 -4.15 -10.28 13.06
N ARG A 13 -3.95 -10.26 14.37
CA ARG A 13 -4.03 -9.07 15.24
C ARG A 13 -2.63 -8.72 15.69
N GLY A 14 -1.95 -7.86 14.93
CA GLY A 14 -0.57 -7.44 15.19
C GLY A 14 -0.07 -6.40 14.19
N LYS A 15 1.18 -5.94 14.38
CA LYS A 15 1.82 -4.98 13.48
C LYS A 15 2.15 -5.65 12.14
N CYS A 16 1.91 -4.92 11.06
CA CYS A 16 2.33 -5.32 9.72
C CYS A 16 3.42 -4.36 9.24
N TRP A 17 4.50 -4.90 8.69
CA TRP A 17 5.58 -4.15 8.08
C TRP A 17 5.77 -4.59 6.64
N LEU A 18 5.77 -3.63 5.72
CA LEU A 18 6.02 -3.84 4.30
C LEU A 18 7.25 -3.02 3.92
N GLU A 19 8.26 -3.70 3.39
CA GLU A 19 9.51 -3.09 2.93
C GLU A 19 9.73 -3.45 1.46
N PRO A 20 9.32 -2.59 0.52
CA PRO A 20 9.56 -2.80 -0.90
C PRO A 20 11.04 -2.58 -1.23
N VAL A 21 11.57 -3.38 -2.15
CA VAL A 21 12.97 -3.33 -2.59
C VAL A 21 13.03 -2.88 -4.04
N ASN A 22 13.87 -1.88 -4.31
CA ASN A 22 14.05 -1.27 -5.64
C ASN A 22 12.71 -0.88 -6.27
N MET A 23 11.94 -0.06 -5.57
CA MET A 23 10.64 0.40 -6.01
C MET A 23 10.76 1.64 -6.87
N ASN A 24 10.23 1.57 -8.09
CA ASN A 24 10.00 2.73 -8.93
C ASN A 24 8.50 3.07 -8.91
N ILE A 25 8.18 4.35 -8.73
CA ILE A 25 6.80 4.83 -8.76
C ILE A 25 6.69 5.91 -9.84
N HIS A 26 5.78 5.70 -10.77
CA HIS A 26 5.37 6.67 -11.77
C HIS A 26 3.97 7.17 -11.44
N MET A 27 3.87 8.45 -11.11
CA MET A 27 2.61 9.09 -10.75
C MET A 27 2.14 10.03 -11.86
N TYR A 28 0.95 9.76 -12.38
CA TYR A 28 0.29 10.57 -13.40
C TYR A 28 -0.90 11.28 -12.77
N THR A 29 -0.75 12.59 -12.54
CA THR A 29 -1.78 13.40 -11.88
C THR A 29 -2.41 14.35 -12.91
N ARG A 30 -3.74 14.32 -13.01
CA ARG A 30 -4.51 15.27 -13.81
C ARG A 30 -5.00 16.40 -12.92
N THR A 31 -4.54 17.61 -13.19
CA THR A 31 -4.94 18.80 -12.45
C THR A 31 -5.72 19.76 -13.32
N ARG A 32 -6.56 20.57 -12.69
CA ARG A 32 -7.17 21.77 -13.26
C ARG A 32 -6.84 22.94 -12.36
N LEU A 33 -6.58 24.11 -12.92
CA LEU A 33 -6.44 25.31 -12.11
C LEU A 33 -7.83 25.77 -11.64
N ILE A 34 -7.93 26.13 -10.38
CA ILE A 34 -9.10 26.79 -9.81
C ILE A 34 -8.66 28.07 -9.12
N GLU A 35 -9.45 29.12 -9.26
CA GLU A 35 -9.22 30.38 -8.56
C GLU A 35 -10.20 30.49 -7.39
N ARG A 36 -9.69 30.85 -6.21
CA ARG A 36 -10.49 31.14 -5.02
C ARG A 36 -9.86 32.33 -4.30
N ASP A 37 -10.66 33.36 -4.09
CA ASP A 37 -10.24 34.59 -3.39
C ASP A 37 -8.99 35.25 -3.98
N GLY A 38 -8.83 35.19 -5.31
CA GLY A 38 -7.67 35.72 -6.03
C GLY A 38 -6.42 34.82 -6.02
N PHE A 39 -6.50 33.63 -5.40
CA PHE A 39 -5.41 32.65 -5.39
C PHE A 39 -5.70 31.49 -6.34
N VAL A 40 -4.66 31.04 -7.05
CA VAL A 40 -4.74 29.93 -8.00
C VAL A 40 -4.24 28.64 -7.34
N PHE A 41 -5.04 27.58 -7.40
CA PHE A 41 -4.73 26.27 -6.85
C PHE A 41 -4.82 25.17 -7.90
N TYR A 42 -4.07 24.09 -7.72
CA TYR A 42 -4.27 22.86 -8.48
C TYR A 42 -5.38 22.03 -7.86
N ASN A 43 -6.48 21.88 -8.57
CA ASN A 43 -7.52 20.90 -8.28
C ASN A 43 -7.14 19.56 -8.92
N VAL A 44 -6.83 18.55 -8.10
CA VAL A 44 -6.53 17.20 -8.56
C VAL A 44 -7.84 16.50 -8.93
N THR A 45 -7.98 16.16 -10.20
CA THR A 45 -9.19 15.52 -10.76
C THR A 45 -9.04 14.02 -10.95
N GLY A 46 -7.81 13.51 -10.88
CA GLY A 46 -7.52 12.09 -10.93
C GLY A 46 -6.03 11.82 -10.85
N THR A 47 -5.70 10.65 -10.29
CA THR A 47 -4.32 10.18 -10.17
C THR A 47 -4.28 8.73 -10.60
N ARG A 48 -3.34 8.41 -11.49
CA ARG A 48 -2.96 7.03 -11.82
C ARG A 48 -1.55 6.81 -11.30
N VAL A 49 -1.36 5.71 -10.59
CA VAL A 49 -0.06 5.31 -10.06
C VAL A 49 0.32 3.99 -10.72
N GLU A 50 1.49 3.98 -11.33
CA GLU A 50 2.16 2.78 -11.80
C GLU A 50 3.37 2.57 -10.90
N TYR A 51 3.59 1.34 -10.46
CA TYR A 51 4.75 1.02 -9.67
C TYR A 51 5.32 -0.32 -10.11
N ASP A 52 6.63 -0.41 -10.04
CA ASP A 52 7.38 -1.63 -10.24
C ASP A 52 8.24 -1.89 -9.01
N ILE A 53 8.26 -3.14 -8.56
CA ILE A 53 9.06 -3.56 -7.41
C ILE A 53 9.81 -4.83 -7.77
N SER A 54 11.11 -4.85 -7.49
CA SER A 54 11.91 -6.07 -7.66
C SER A 54 11.67 -7.08 -6.55
N GLY A 55 11.16 -6.63 -5.39
CA GLY A 55 10.80 -7.50 -4.29
C GLY A 55 10.04 -6.78 -3.18
N LEU A 56 9.44 -7.57 -2.30
CA LEU A 56 8.70 -7.09 -1.14
C LEU A 56 9.00 -7.96 0.06
N ARG A 57 9.55 -7.37 1.12
CA ARG A 57 9.71 -8.04 2.42
C ARG A 57 8.49 -7.72 3.28
N LEU A 58 7.84 -8.76 3.76
CA LEU A 58 6.64 -8.67 4.59
C LEU A 58 6.94 -9.25 5.96
N ARG A 59 6.64 -8.50 7.03
CA ARG A 59 6.60 -9.04 8.39
C ARG A 59 5.21 -8.81 8.96
N PHE A 60 4.53 -9.90 9.27
CA PHE A 60 3.25 -9.88 9.96
C PHE A 60 3.45 -10.45 11.36
N ASP A 61 3.32 -9.59 12.36
CA ASP A 61 3.36 -10.06 13.74
C ASP A 61 2.00 -10.73 14.04
N ASN A 62 2.03 -11.95 14.58
CA ASN A 62 0.86 -12.68 15.06
C ASN A 62 -0.21 -13.00 13.97
N LEU A 63 0.21 -13.50 12.80
CA LEU A 63 -0.65 -13.73 11.63
C LEU A 63 -1.68 -14.88 11.78
N PHE A 64 -1.55 -15.71 12.81
CA PHE A 64 -2.41 -16.88 13.07
C PHE A 64 -2.69 -17.07 14.57
N ASP A 65 -2.83 -15.99 15.34
CA ASP A 65 -3.01 -16.05 16.80
C ASP A 65 -1.98 -16.96 17.52
N GLY A 66 -0.72 -16.94 17.06
CA GLY A 66 0.38 -17.69 17.68
C GLY A 66 0.44 -19.20 17.35
N VAL A 67 -0.31 -19.71 16.37
CA VAL A 67 -0.15 -21.10 15.90
C VAL A 67 1.23 -21.28 15.26
N LYS A 68 2.19 -21.80 16.04
CA LYS A 68 3.58 -22.12 15.67
C LYS A 68 3.75 -23.12 14.51
N ALA A 69 2.67 -23.71 14.00
CA ALA A 69 2.73 -24.76 12.98
C ALA A 69 3.15 -24.29 11.58
N LEU A 70 3.22 -22.97 11.33
CA LEU A 70 3.48 -22.42 9.99
C LEU A 70 4.66 -21.44 9.92
N GLY A 71 5.43 -21.28 10.99
CA GLY A 71 6.65 -20.48 10.99
C GLY A 71 7.88 -21.38 11.09
N LYS A 72 8.53 -21.67 9.96
CA LYS A 72 9.94 -22.04 9.92
C LYS A 72 10.74 -20.82 9.52
#